data_AF-A0A1Y1KIC3-F1
#
_entry.id   AF-A0A1Y1KIC3-F1
#
_cell.length_a   1.000
_cell.length_b   1.000
_cell.length_c   1.000
_cell.angle_alpha   90.00
_cell.angle_beta   90.00
_cell.angle_gamma   90.00
#
_symmetry.space_group_name_H-M   'P 1'
#
loop_
_entity.id
_entity.type
_entity.pdbx_description
1 polymer ?
#
loop_
_entity_poly.entity_id
_entity_poly.type
_entity_poly.pdbx_seq_one_letter_code
_entity_poly.pdbx_strand_id
1 'polypeptide(L)'
;MEHNEKTDLWVDLPPNQHKLFWPETGSMEMYVKYRDSKLNSQPFFIATVHHTVLRMDKGTAICVNVTGGTSGPFHVTFKEYAEGDAPILIKNMCADLFLKIQQQGQSPVTLLNPFTSLMYTWDDPIKPRQLLWNVYNNKGSGFFIDVFKDGYGEERINFHSVPSGSANPNKSSVESSSSEDSDTADSVKTTLNRKVRRDKIVVYWICYSDGLQKTLLFTQEQKNRHLYHEVIFNQAV
;
A
#
# COMPACT_ATOMS: atom_id res chain seq x y z
N MET A 1 -1.79 -3.49 25.86
CA MET A 1 -3.09 -3.10 26.44
C MET A 1 -4.17 -3.73 25.59
N GLU A 2 -5.20 -4.28 26.20
CA GLU A 2 -6.39 -4.73 25.49
C GLU A 2 -7.20 -3.57 24.89
N HIS A 3 -7.88 -3.79 23.78
CA HIS A 3 -8.92 -2.85 23.34
C HIS A 3 -10.11 -2.90 24.31
N ASN A 4 -10.17 -1.96 25.25
CA ASN A 4 -11.25 -1.87 26.22
C ASN A 4 -11.74 -0.43 26.35
N GLU A 5 -13.00 -0.18 25.96
CA GLU A 5 -13.61 1.16 26.02
C GLU A 5 -13.80 1.67 27.46
N LYS A 6 -13.72 0.78 28.46
CA LYS A 6 -13.98 1.09 29.87
C LYS A 6 -12.72 1.33 30.68
N THR A 7 -11.57 0.81 30.26
CA THR A 7 -10.32 0.85 31.03
C THR A 7 -9.09 0.97 30.12
N ASP A 8 -8.21 1.95 30.43
CA ASP A 8 -6.96 2.18 29.68
C ASP A 8 -5.74 1.68 30.47
N LEU A 9 -5.69 0.36 30.73
CA LEU A 9 -4.63 -0.24 31.55
C LEU A 9 -3.44 -0.73 30.69
N TRP A 10 -2.32 -0.01 30.78
CA TRP A 10 -1.05 -0.43 30.20
C TRP A 10 -0.31 -1.40 31.13
N VAL A 11 0.22 -2.46 30.54
CA VAL A 11 1.09 -3.42 31.24
C VAL A 11 2.50 -3.27 30.70
N ASP A 12 3.43 -2.89 31.58
CA ASP A 12 4.85 -2.86 31.24
C ASP A 12 5.39 -4.28 31.00
N LEU A 13 6.05 -4.49 29.86
CA LEU A 13 6.72 -5.73 29.50
C LEU A 13 8.21 -5.45 29.25
N PRO A 14 9.10 -5.71 30.22
CA PRO A 14 10.54 -5.58 30.03
C PRO A 14 11.10 -6.61 29.04
N PRO A 15 12.27 -6.35 28.42
CA PRO A 15 12.93 -7.30 27.53
C PRO A 15 13.12 -8.67 28.18
N ASN A 16 12.91 -9.75 27.41
CA ASN A 16 13.06 -11.15 27.83
C ASN A 16 12.20 -11.58 29.03
N GLN A 17 11.15 -10.82 29.34
CA GLN A 17 10.16 -11.20 30.35
C GLN A 17 8.86 -11.66 29.71
N HIS A 18 8.07 -12.42 30.47
CA HIS A 18 6.72 -12.82 30.10
C HIS A 18 5.76 -12.43 31.22
N LYS A 19 4.51 -12.16 30.85
CA LYS A 19 3.42 -11.92 31.80
C LYS A 19 2.21 -12.72 31.40
N LEU A 20 1.53 -13.28 32.39
CA LEU A 20 0.20 -13.82 32.19
C LEU A 20 -0.75 -12.67 31.89
N PHE A 21 -1.63 -12.90 30.94
CA PHE A 21 -2.60 -11.92 30.49
C PHE A 21 -3.96 -12.59 30.37
N TRP A 22 -4.96 -12.02 31.03
CA TRP A 22 -6.35 -12.50 31.02
C TRP A 22 -7.20 -11.45 30.31
N PRO A 23 -7.65 -11.72 29.07
CA PRO A 23 -8.49 -10.77 28.33
C PRO A 23 -9.84 -10.57 29.02
N GLU A 24 -10.29 -9.33 29.14
CA GLU A 24 -11.57 -8.96 29.75
C GLU A 24 -12.67 -8.71 28.72
N THR A 25 -12.30 -8.49 27.45
CA THR A 25 -13.21 -8.17 26.35
C THR A 25 -13.34 -9.32 25.36
N GLY A 26 -14.46 -9.37 24.66
CA GLY A 26 -14.69 -10.34 23.59
C GLY A 26 -13.97 -10.01 22.28
N SER A 27 -13.40 -8.80 22.13
CA SER A 27 -12.69 -8.40 20.91
C SER A 27 -11.41 -9.20 20.70
N MET A 28 -10.74 -9.58 21.80
CA MET A 28 -9.42 -10.21 21.78
C MET A 28 -8.40 -9.40 20.96
N GLU A 29 -8.53 -8.08 20.99
CA GLU A 29 -7.64 -7.14 20.31
C GLU A 29 -6.66 -6.50 21.30
N MET A 30 -5.41 -6.34 20.88
CA MET A 30 -4.36 -5.74 21.70
C MET A 30 -3.60 -4.64 20.96
N TYR A 31 -3.24 -3.59 21.69
CA TYR A 31 -2.34 -2.52 21.30
C TYR A 31 -1.02 -2.62 22.06
N VAL A 32 0.05 -2.18 21.42
CA VAL A 32 1.36 -2.00 22.03
C VAL A 32 1.94 -0.63 21.72
N LYS A 33 2.85 -0.15 22.56
CA LYS A 33 3.63 1.06 22.33
C LYS A 33 4.96 0.95 23.06
N TYR A 34 5.95 1.72 22.63
CA TYR A 34 7.13 1.94 23.45
C TYR A 34 6.75 2.79 24.67
N ARG A 35 7.43 2.55 25.81
CA ARG A 35 7.10 3.15 27.12
C ARG A 35 6.87 4.67 27.05
N ASP A 36 7.74 5.38 26.33
CA ASP A 36 7.70 6.85 26.24
C ASP A 36 7.06 7.37 24.94
N SER A 37 6.49 6.48 24.12
CA SER A 37 5.81 6.83 22.87
C SER A 37 4.40 7.34 23.15
N LYS A 38 4.00 8.40 22.44
CA LYS A 38 2.60 8.85 22.36
C LYS A 38 1.81 8.12 21.26
N LEU A 39 2.51 7.43 20.37
CA LEU A 39 1.92 6.66 19.28
C LEU A 39 1.68 5.21 19.74
N ASN A 40 0.43 4.77 19.63
CA ASN A 40 0.04 3.38 19.78
C ASN A 40 0.22 2.65 18.44
N SER A 41 0.48 1.35 18.50
CA SER A 41 0.38 0.49 17.32
C SER A 41 -1.07 0.44 16.81
N GLN A 42 -1.25 -0.18 15.65
CA GLN A 42 -2.54 -0.70 15.23
C GLN A 42 -2.91 -1.95 16.05
N PRO A 43 -4.19 -2.31 16.17
CA PRO A 43 -4.60 -3.49 16.90
C PRO A 43 -4.17 -4.77 16.17
N PHE A 44 -4.05 -5.84 16.94
CA PHE A 44 -3.89 -7.20 16.42
C PHE A 44 -4.62 -8.20 17.32
N PHE A 45 -4.98 -9.37 16.78
CA PHE A 45 -5.70 -10.39 17.53
C PHE A 45 -4.74 -11.22 18.40
N ILE A 46 -5.13 -11.50 19.63
CA ILE A 46 -4.34 -12.32 20.56
C ILE A 46 -4.82 -13.78 20.67
N ALA A 47 -5.97 -14.08 20.07
CA ALA A 47 -6.61 -15.39 20.11
C ALA A 47 -6.70 -16.06 18.73
N THR A 48 -5.77 -15.74 17.82
CA THR A 48 -5.68 -16.36 16.50
C THR A 48 -4.22 -16.50 16.10
N VAL A 49 -3.83 -17.68 15.60
CA VAL A 49 -2.45 -17.93 15.18
C VAL A 49 -2.12 -17.09 13.96
N HIS A 50 -1.17 -16.16 14.10
CA HIS A 50 -0.72 -15.30 13.02
C HIS A 50 0.63 -14.67 13.28
N HIS A 51 1.23 -14.13 12.22
CA HIS A 51 2.34 -13.20 12.26
C HIS A 51 1.87 -11.82 11.77
N THR A 52 2.33 -10.75 12.40
CA THR A 52 2.17 -9.38 11.89
C THR A 52 3.36 -8.49 12.25
N VAL A 53 3.68 -7.55 11.38
CA VAL A 53 4.65 -6.48 11.66
C VAL A 53 3.89 -5.19 11.87
N LEU A 54 4.10 -4.52 13.00
CA LEU A 54 3.42 -3.27 13.34
C LEU A 54 4.37 -2.10 13.10
N ARG A 55 3.88 -1.05 12.43
CA ARG A 55 4.58 0.24 12.35
C ARG A 55 4.54 0.89 13.73
N MET A 56 5.69 1.35 14.20
CA MET A 56 5.87 1.95 15.51
C MET A 56 6.41 3.38 15.37
N ASP A 57 6.54 4.08 16.51
CA ASP A 57 7.00 5.47 16.56
C ASP A 57 8.40 5.63 15.92
N LYS A 58 8.70 6.84 15.44
CA LYS A 58 10.01 7.19 14.82
C LYS A 58 10.39 6.33 13.62
N GLY A 59 9.41 5.77 12.91
CA GLY A 59 9.62 4.97 11.72
C GLY A 59 10.21 3.58 11.98
N THR A 60 10.12 3.07 13.22
CA THR A 60 10.53 1.71 13.55
C THR A 60 9.38 0.72 13.35
N ALA A 61 9.65 -0.56 13.60
CA ALA A 61 8.65 -1.61 13.56
C ALA A 61 8.90 -2.66 14.65
N ILE A 62 7.89 -3.47 14.94
CA ILE A 62 7.99 -4.63 15.83
C ILE A 62 7.24 -5.82 15.23
N CYS A 63 7.80 -7.00 15.40
CA CYS A 63 7.21 -8.25 14.92
C CYS A 63 6.40 -8.89 16.04
N VAL A 64 5.17 -9.28 15.73
CA VAL A 64 4.23 -9.93 16.65
C VAL A 64 3.90 -11.32 16.13
N ASN A 65 4.22 -12.33 16.93
CA ASN A 65 3.87 -13.72 16.66
C ASN A 65 2.86 -14.18 17.70
N VAL A 66 1.72 -14.68 17.24
CA VAL A 66 0.69 -15.30 18.07
C VAL A 66 0.63 -16.78 17.72
N THR A 67 0.87 -17.64 18.70
CA THR A 67 0.93 -19.10 18.55
C THR A 67 0.17 -19.79 19.67
N GLY A 68 -0.01 -21.11 19.58
CA GLY A 68 -0.71 -21.90 20.59
C GLY A 68 -2.24 -21.93 20.41
N GLY A 69 -2.98 -22.04 21.51
CA GLY A 69 -4.46 -22.05 21.50
C GLY A 69 -5.13 -23.40 21.23
N THR A 70 -4.40 -24.46 20.88
CA THR A 70 -4.98 -25.79 20.62
C THR A 70 -5.15 -26.62 21.90
N SER A 71 -4.07 -26.79 22.66
CA SER A 71 -4.04 -27.60 23.90
C SER A 71 -3.59 -26.80 25.12
N GLY A 72 -3.35 -25.50 24.95
CA GLY A 72 -2.84 -24.59 25.96
C GLY A 72 -3.15 -23.14 25.61
N PRO A 73 -2.63 -22.16 26.37
CA PRO A 73 -2.90 -20.76 26.14
C PRO A 73 -2.35 -20.29 24.78
N PHE A 74 -2.85 -19.15 24.32
CA PHE A 74 -2.16 -18.41 23.27
C PHE A 74 -0.91 -17.75 23.83
N HIS A 75 0.15 -17.71 23.03
CA HIS A 75 1.40 -17.04 23.33
C HIS A 75 1.59 -15.88 22.35
N VAL A 76 1.69 -14.66 22.89
CA VAL A 76 2.01 -13.45 22.11
C VAL A 76 3.47 -13.11 22.35
N THR A 77 4.28 -13.17 21.30
CA THR A 77 5.73 -12.87 21.35
C THR A 77 6.04 -11.64 20.51
N PHE A 78 6.72 -10.68 21.14
CA PHE A 78 7.23 -9.48 20.48
C PHE A 78 8.71 -9.66 20.16
N LYS A 79 9.12 -9.32 18.95
CA LYS A 79 10.52 -9.32 18.53
C LYS A 79 10.87 -8.00 17.87
N GLU A 80 12.10 -7.55 18.06
CA GLU A 80 12.64 -6.43 17.29
C GLU A 80 12.58 -6.76 15.79
N TYR A 81 12.32 -5.73 14.99
CA TYR A 81 12.30 -5.85 13.54
C TYR A 81 13.71 -6.02 12.99
N ALA A 82 13.88 -6.99 12.10
CA ALA A 82 15.09 -7.20 11.31
C ALA A 82 14.79 -7.07 9.80
N GLU A 83 15.83 -6.92 9.00
CA GLU A 83 15.70 -6.97 7.54
C GLU A 83 15.09 -8.31 7.10
N GLY A 84 14.11 -8.25 6.20
CA GLY A 84 13.34 -9.41 5.76
C GLY A 84 12.07 -9.69 6.57
N ASP A 85 11.86 -9.06 7.73
CA ASP A 85 10.64 -9.29 8.52
C ASP A 85 9.39 -8.64 7.90
N ALA A 86 9.56 -7.57 7.11
CA ALA A 86 8.41 -6.93 6.46
C ALA A 86 7.64 -7.95 5.62
N PRO A 87 6.31 -8.04 5.74
CA PRO A 87 5.54 -9.05 5.02
C PRO A 87 5.74 -8.99 3.50
N ILE A 88 5.90 -7.78 2.96
CA ILE A 88 6.01 -7.56 1.51
C ILE A 88 7.11 -6.53 1.22
N LEU A 89 8.03 -6.86 0.33
CA LEU A 89 8.91 -5.93 -0.36
C LEU A 89 8.30 -5.55 -1.71
N ILE A 90 7.89 -4.30 -1.88
CA ILE A 90 7.29 -3.81 -3.12
C ILE A 90 8.36 -3.04 -3.90
N LYS A 91 8.60 -3.40 -5.16
CA LYS A 91 9.63 -2.81 -6.03
C LYS A 91 8.98 -2.18 -7.24
N ASN A 92 9.13 -0.87 -7.40
CA ASN A 92 8.72 -0.18 -8.61
C ASN A 92 9.90 -0.07 -9.56
N MET A 93 9.93 -0.92 -10.59
CA MET A 93 10.95 -0.90 -11.64
C MET A 93 10.45 -0.19 -12.91
N CYS A 94 9.36 0.56 -12.82
CA CYS A 94 8.91 1.44 -13.91
C CYS A 94 9.78 2.69 -13.97
N ALA A 95 10.01 3.21 -15.17
CA ALA A 95 10.94 4.33 -15.38
C ALA A 95 10.31 5.70 -15.09
N ASP A 96 9.00 5.81 -15.30
CA ASP A 96 8.28 7.09 -15.28
C ASP A 96 6.94 7.02 -14.52
N LEU A 97 6.63 5.89 -13.88
CA LEU A 97 5.37 5.70 -13.16
C LEU A 97 5.54 5.82 -11.66
N PHE A 98 4.72 6.67 -11.05
CA PHE A 98 4.48 6.69 -9.61
C PHE A 98 3.31 5.76 -9.28
N LEU A 99 3.52 4.84 -8.35
CA LEU A 99 2.51 3.86 -7.95
C LEU A 99 1.89 4.25 -6.60
N LYS A 100 0.57 4.25 -6.52
CA LYS A 100 -0.18 4.32 -5.27
C LYS A 100 -0.31 2.90 -4.74
N ILE A 101 0.09 2.68 -3.49
CA ILE A 101 0.02 1.40 -2.78
C ILE A 101 -0.85 1.59 -1.54
N GLN A 102 -1.78 0.66 -1.30
CA GLN A 102 -2.80 0.80 -0.27
C GLN A 102 -3.32 -0.56 0.18
N GLN A 103 -3.68 -0.70 1.46
CA GLN A 103 -4.52 -1.80 1.91
C GLN A 103 -5.97 -1.52 1.52
N GLN A 104 -6.65 -2.49 0.90
CA GLN A 104 -8.04 -2.34 0.50
C GLN A 104 -8.92 -1.84 1.65
N GLY A 105 -9.71 -0.80 1.38
CA GLY A 105 -10.65 -0.22 2.34
C GLY A 105 -10.02 0.69 3.40
N GLN A 106 -8.69 0.86 3.41
CA GLN A 106 -8.00 1.76 4.33
C GLN A 106 -7.76 3.11 3.68
N SER A 107 -7.78 4.21 4.43
CA SER A 107 -7.53 5.55 3.88
C SER A 107 -6.06 5.87 3.55
N PRO A 108 -5.05 5.35 4.30
CA PRO A 108 -3.65 5.60 3.97
C PRO A 108 -3.27 5.10 2.57
N VAL A 109 -2.51 5.92 1.84
CA VAL A 109 -1.96 5.59 0.53
C VAL A 109 -0.50 5.96 0.52
N THR A 110 0.37 5.02 0.16
CA THR A 110 1.79 5.25 -0.04
C THR A 110 2.08 5.50 -1.51
N LEU A 111 2.77 6.60 -1.83
CA LEU A 111 3.26 6.87 -3.17
C LEU A 111 4.67 6.30 -3.33
N LEU A 112 4.84 5.37 -4.26
CA LEU A 112 6.10 4.71 -4.57
C LEU A 112 6.68 5.29 -5.86
N ASN A 113 7.88 5.86 -5.75
CA ASN A 113 8.57 6.54 -6.85
C ASN A 113 9.14 5.53 -7.87
N PRO A 114 9.37 5.94 -9.13
CA PRO A 114 10.14 5.16 -10.10
C PRO A 114 11.46 4.65 -9.53
N PHE A 115 11.83 3.40 -9.83
CA PHE A 115 13.05 2.73 -9.39
C PHE A 115 13.30 2.70 -7.87
N THR A 116 12.24 2.79 -7.07
CA THR A 116 12.34 2.68 -5.61
C THR A 116 11.63 1.44 -5.08
N SER A 117 11.98 1.05 -3.85
CA SER A 117 11.38 -0.09 -3.17
C SER A 117 10.79 0.34 -1.83
N LEU A 118 9.80 -0.42 -1.34
CA LEU A 118 9.07 -0.17 -0.11
C LEU A 118 8.93 -1.47 0.67
N MET A 119 9.42 -1.46 1.92
CA MET A 119 9.05 -2.45 2.92
C MET A 119 7.64 -2.13 3.42
N TYR A 120 6.68 -3.00 3.08
CA TYR A 120 5.27 -2.78 3.32
C TYR A 120 4.74 -3.73 4.40
N THR A 121 4.01 -3.14 5.35
CA THR A 121 3.12 -3.85 6.27
C THR A 121 1.73 -3.19 6.26
N TRP A 122 0.74 -3.93 6.75
CA TRP A 122 -0.68 -3.58 6.72
C TRP A 122 -0.99 -2.36 7.60
N ASP A 123 -1.79 -1.44 7.07
CA ASP A 123 -2.24 -0.24 7.77
C ASP A 123 -3.21 -0.57 8.89
N ASP A 124 -4.02 -1.62 8.73
CA ASP A 124 -4.85 -2.21 9.77
C ASP A 124 -4.70 -3.75 9.73
N PRO A 125 -3.92 -4.35 10.65
CA PRO A 125 -3.64 -5.77 10.68
C PRO A 125 -4.84 -6.69 10.93
N ILE A 126 -5.94 -6.16 11.49
CA ILE A 126 -7.17 -6.92 11.77
C ILE A 126 -8.17 -6.87 10.61
N LYS A 127 -7.91 -6.06 9.58
CA LYS A 127 -8.71 -6.00 8.34
C LYS A 127 -8.14 -6.95 7.29
N PRO A 128 -8.91 -7.25 6.22
CA PRO A 128 -8.42 -8.06 5.11
C PRO A 128 -7.11 -7.52 4.56
N ARG A 129 -6.14 -8.43 4.43
CA ARG A 129 -4.79 -8.17 3.95
C ARG A 129 -4.72 -8.22 2.42
N GLN A 130 -5.48 -7.35 1.76
CA GLN A 130 -5.53 -7.25 0.30
C GLN A 130 -4.80 -6.00 -0.17
N LEU A 131 -3.85 -6.16 -1.08
CA LEU A 131 -3.10 -5.05 -1.65
C LEU A 131 -3.86 -4.46 -2.84
N LEU A 132 -4.09 -3.16 -2.80
CA LEU A 132 -4.60 -2.36 -3.90
C LEU A 132 -3.47 -1.48 -4.42
N TRP A 133 -3.29 -1.47 -5.73
CA TRP A 133 -2.33 -0.57 -6.38
C TRP A 133 -2.95 0.20 -7.54
N ASN A 134 -2.35 1.34 -7.89
CA ASN A 134 -2.79 2.14 -9.02
C ASN A 134 -1.65 3.05 -9.52
N VAL A 135 -1.72 3.53 -10.76
CA VAL A 135 -0.84 4.63 -11.18
C VAL A 135 -1.37 5.95 -10.63
N TYR A 136 -0.49 6.83 -10.14
CA TYR A 136 -0.86 8.08 -9.45
C TYR A 136 -1.93 8.89 -10.19
N ASN A 137 -1.74 9.13 -11.48
CA ASN A 137 -2.64 9.93 -12.33
C ASN A 137 -3.86 9.17 -12.86
N ASN A 138 -4.01 7.88 -12.55
CA ASN A 138 -5.17 7.12 -12.96
C ASN A 138 -6.32 7.36 -11.97
N LYS A 139 -7.48 7.74 -12.53
CA LYS A 139 -8.73 7.99 -11.80
C LYS A 139 -9.57 6.73 -11.58
N GLY A 140 -9.18 5.59 -12.16
CA GLY A 140 -9.84 4.30 -11.91
C GLY A 140 -9.70 3.84 -10.45
N SER A 141 -10.48 2.83 -10.09
CA SER A 141 -10.53 2.25 -8.73
C SER A 141 -9.24 1.58 -8.26
N GLY A 142 -8.26 1.38 -9.15
CA GLY A 142 -7.06 0.59 -8.88
C GLY A 142 -7.26 -0.90 -9.16
N PHE A 143 -6.21 -1.68 -8.90
CA PHE A 143 -6.08 -3.09 -9.25
C PHE A 143 -5.68 -3.89 -8.01
N PHE A 144 -6.31 -5.05 -7.83
CA PHE A 144 -6.06 -5.93 -6.69
C PHE A 144 -4.95 -6.93 -6.99
N ILE A 145 -4.10 -7.19 -5.99
CA ILE A 145 -3.15 -8.30 -6.02
C ILE A 145 -3.29 -9.10 -4.72
N ASP A 146 -3.53 -10.41 -4.88
CA ASP A 146 -3.46 -11.39 -3.80
C ASP A 146 -1.99 -11.76 -3.56
N VAL A 147 -1.33 -10.98 -2.69
CA VAL A 147 0.10 -11.09 -2.39
C VAL A 147 0.49 -12.36 -1.63
N PHE A 148 -0.48 -13.15 -1.15
CA PHE A 148 -0.19 -14.42 -0.49
C PHE A 148 0.06 -15.55 -1.49
N LYS A 149 -0.28 -15.35 -2.76
CA LYS A 149 -0.05 -16.30 -3.83
C LYS A 149 1.06 -15.81 -4.73
N ASP A 150 1.89 -16.75 -5.16
CA ASP A 150 2.89 -16.46 -6.17
C ASP A 150 2.19 -16.40 -7.53
N GLY A 151 2.61 -15.47 -8.38
CA GLY A 151 1.94 -15.23 -9.63
C GLY A 151 2.44 -13.99 -10.37
N TYR A 152 1.90 -13.77 -11.55
CA TYR A 152 2.21 -12.62 -12.38
C TYR A 152 0.99 -12.19 -13.18
N GLY A 153 1.00 -10.96 -13.66
CA GLY A 153 -0.06 -10.42 -14.51
C GLY A 153 0.33 -9.14 -15.22
N GLU A 154 -0.63 -8.57 -15.94
CA GLU A 154 -0.51 -7.27 -16.59
C GLU A 154 -1.79 -6.47 -16.39
N GLU A 155 -1.64 -5.15 -16.23
CA GLU A 155 -2.77 -4.22 -16.20
C GLU A 155 -2.59 -3.15 -17.26
N ARG A 156 -3.68 -2.89 -18.00
CA ARG A 156 -3.69 -1.93 -19.11
C ARG A 156 -4.44 -0.68 -18.69
N ILE A 157 -3.71 0.41 -18.56
CA ILE A 157 -4.20 1.67 -18.02
C ILE A 157 -4.35 2.68 -19.16
N ASN A 158 -5.56 3.22 -19.31
CA ASN A 158 -5.85 4.27 -20.29
C ASN A 158 -5.82 5.63 -19.61
N PHE A 159 -4.94 6.52 -20.06
CA PHE A 159 -4.94 7.91 -19.62
C PHE A 159 -5.74 8.77 -20.59
N HIS A 160 -6.45 9.74 -20.03
CA HIS A 160 -6.97 10.87 -20.78
C HIS A 160 -5.95 12.00 -20.62
N SER A 161 -4.97 12.07 -21.53
CA SER A 161 -4.05 13.21 -21.51
C SER A 161 -4.78 14.43 -22.08
N VAL A 162 -4.87 15.50 -21.29
CA VAL A 162 -5.21 16.81 -21.84
C VAL A 162 -4.01 17.17 -22.72
N PRO A 163 -4.18 17.46 -24.02
CA PRO A 163 -3.00 17.71 -24.83
C PRO A 163 -2.28 18.92 -24.24
N SER A 164 -0.95 18.86 -24.16
CA SER A 164 -0.15 20.04 -23.85
C SER A 164 -0.38 21.01 -25.01
N GLY A 165 -1.01 22.16 -24.74
CA GLY A 165 -1.08 23.22 -25.74
C GLY A 165 0.34 23.64 -26.06
N SER A 166 0.75 23.57 -27.33
CA SER A 166 1.99 24.18 -27.77
C SER A 166 1.92 25.67 -27.43
N ALA A 167 2.63 26.11 -26.40
CA ALA A 167 2.83 27.52 -26.15
C ALA A 167 3.64 28.07 -27.33
N ASN A 168 2.98 28.81 -28.22
CA ASN A 168 3.67 29.63 -29.21
C ASN A 168 4.39 30.75 -28.43
N PRO A 169 5.73 30.91 -28.54
CA PRO A 169 6.45 31.94 -27.78
C PRO A 169 6.18 33.37 -28.24
N ASN A 170 5.42 33.57 -29.32
CA ASN A 170 5.24 34.88 -29.95
C ASN A 170 3.78 35.33 -29.87
N LYS A 171 3.34 35.81 -28.71
CA LYS A 171 2.33 36.87 -28.65
C LYS A 171 2.44 37.63 -27.33
N SER A 172 3.23 38.69 -27.37
CA SER A 172 3.23 39.73 -26.36
C SER A 172 1.90 40.50 -26.40
N SER A 173 1.56 41.05 -25.24
CA SER A 173 1.11 42.44 -25.06
C SER A 173 -0.41 42.69 -24.87
N VAL A 174 -0.73 42.95 -23.60
CA VAL A 174 -1.48 44.09 -23.00
C VAL A 174 -3.02 44.14 -23.03
N GLU A 175 -3.57 44.35 -21.81
CA GLU A 175 -4.79 45.11 -21.41
C GLU A 175 -6.15 44.74 -22.04
N SER A 176 -7.32 44.90 -21.41
CA SER A 176 -7.79 45.45 -20.13
C SER A 176 -9.25 45.01 -19.94
N SER A 177 -9.72 45.09 -18.71
CA SER A 177 -11.11 44.91 -18.24
C SER A 177 -12.20 45.65 -19.05
N SER A 178 -13.35 45.00 -19.28
CA SER A 178 -14.68 45.63 -19.13
C SER A 178 -15.82 44.58 -19.15
N SER A 179 -16.74 44.73 -18.20
CA SER A 179 -18.04 44.06 -18.09
C SER A 179 -19.00 44.48 -19.20
N GLU A 180 -19.91 43.60 -19.61
CA GLU A 180 -21.33 43.88 -19.90
C GLU A 180 -22.08 42.60 -20.33
N ASP A 181 -23.27 42.45 -19.76
CA ASP A 181 -24.22 41.36 -19.97
C ASP A 181 -24.86 41.42 -21.36
N SER A 182 -25.08 40.26 -21.99
CA SER A 182 -26.19 40.09 -22.94
C SER A 182 -26.48 38.61 -23.23
N ASP A 183 -27.68 38.18 -22.86
CA ASP A 183 -28.29 36.92 -23.27
C ASP A 183 -28.60 36.94 -24.77
N THR A 184 -28.05 36.00 -25.55
CA THR A 184 -28.66 35.55 -26.81
C THR A 184 -28.17 34.14 -27.12
N ALA A 185 -29.10 33.19 -27.11
CA ALA A 185 -28.89 31.86 -27.65
C ALA A 185 -28.87 31.96 -29.18
N ASP A 186 -27.73 31.64 -29.81
CA ASP A 186 -27.79 30.96 -31.10
C ASP A 186 -26.57 30.08 -31.38
N SER A 187 -26.86 28.96 -32.03
CA SER A 187 -26.00 27.79 -32.15
C SER A 187 -24.92 27.99 -33.22
N VAL A 188 -23.66 28.21 -32.81
CA VAL A 188 -22.50 28.08 -33.71
C VAL A 188 -21.61 26.92 -33.26
N LYS A 189 -21.71 25.81 -34.00
CA LYS A 189 -20.78 24.68 -33.94
C LYS A 189 -19.36 25.15 -34.24
N THR A 190 -18.56 25.43 -33.21
CA THR A 190 -17.09 25.47 -33.34
C THR A 190 -16.53 24.13 -32.88
N THR A 191 -16.40 23.25 -33.87
CA THR A 191 -15.79 21.93 -33.80
C THR A 191 -14.29 22.02 -33.48
N LEU A 192 -13.92 22.38 -32.25
CA LEU A 192 -12.60 22.06 -31.73
C LEU A 192 -12.65 20.63 -31.17
N ASN A 193 -12.71 19.66 -32.08
CA ASN A 193 -12.41 18.27 -31.79
C ASN A 193 -10.92 18.14 -31.43
N ARG A 194 -10.57 18.63 -30.25
CA ARG A 194 -9.29 18.34 -29.63
C ARG A 194 -9.35 16.89 -29.19
N LYS A 195 -9.03 15.96 -30.11
CA LYS A 195 -8.93 14.53 -29.82
C LYS A 195 -7.99 14.35 -28.63
N VAL A 196 -8.58 14.05 -27.47
CA VAL A 196 -7.85 13.57 -26.30
C VAL A 196 -7.07 12.34 -26.75
N ARG A 197 -5.75 12.42 -26.67
CA ARG A 197 -4.88 11.27 -27.00
C ARG A 197 -5.10 10.25 -25.88
N ARG A 198 -5.50 9.04 -26.25
CA ARG A 198 -5.58 7.93 -25.29
C ARG A 198 -4.21 7.28 -25.25
N ASP A 199 -3.39 7.68 -24.30
CA ASP A 199 -2.12 7.02 -24.04
C ASP A 199 -2.41 5.74 -23.25
N LYS A 200 -1.94 4.61 -23.77
CA LYS A 200 -2.09 3.28 -23.15
C LYS A 200 -0.79 2.91 -22.49
N ILE A 201 -0.83 2.65 -21.19
CA ILE A 201 0.30 2.14 -20.43
C ILE A 201 -0.01 0.71 -20.03
N VAL A 202 0.94 -0.20 -20.20
CA VAL A 202 0.86 -1.56 -19.69
C VAL A 202 1.86 -1.68 -18.55
N VAL A 203 1.39 -2.14 -17.40
CA VAL A 203 2.25 -2.44 -16.24
C VAL A 203 2.15 -3.92 -15.97
N TYR A 204 3.30 -4.58 -15.96
CA TYR A 204 3.44 -5.98 -15.55
C TYR A 204 3.72 -6.02 -14.05
N TRP A 205 3.15 -7.01 -13.37
CA TRP A 205 3.42 -7.26 -11.97
C TRP A 205 3.76 -8.72 -11.73
N ILE A 206 4.58 -8.97 -10.71
CA ILE A 206 5.05 -10.30 -10.32
C ILE A 206 5.15 -10.37 -8.82
N CYS A 207 4.54 -11.39 -8.21
CA CYS A 207 4.59 -11.67 -6.79
C CYS A 207 5.20 -13.05 -6.59
N TYR A 208 6.21 -13.15 -5.71
CA TYR A 208 6.85 -14.42 -5.36
C TYR A 208 7.35 -14.41 -3.92
N SER A 209 7.63 -15.59 -3.39
CA SER A 209 8.22 -15.77 -2.06
C SER A 209 9.74 -15.69 -2.13
N ASP A 210 10.36 -14.83 -1.34
CA ASP A 210 11.80 -14.79 -1.11
C ASP A 210 12.06 -15.12 0.37
N GLY A 211 12.31 -16.40 0.64
CA GLY A 211 12.28 -16.92 2.02
C GLY A 211 10.91 -16.75 2.67
N LEU A 212 10.85 -16.00 3.78
CA LEU A 212 9.61 -15.71 4.50
C LEU A 212 8.91 -14.42 4.04
N GLN A 213 9.59 -13.61 3.23
CA GLN A 213 9.08 -12.33 2.73
C GLN A 213 8.47 -12.50 1.34
N LYS A 214 7.37 -11.81 1.04
CA LYS A 214 6.88 -11.69 -0.34
C LYS A 214 7.58 -10.56 -1.06
N THR A 215 7.97 -10.77 -2.31
CA THR A 215 8.43 -9.69 -3.19
C THR A 215 7.39 -9.44 -4.28
N LEU A 216 6.91 -8.20 -4.37
CA LEU A 216 6.00 -7.72 -5.42
C LEU A 216 6.72 -6.70 -6.29
N LEU A 217 6.97 -7.04 -7.55
CA LEU A 217 7.67 -6.20 -8.51
C LEU A 217 6.72 -5.67 -9.58
N PHE A 218 6.83 -4.39 -9.91
CA PHE A 218 6.14 -3.73 -11.02
C PHE A 218 7.13 -3.28 -12.09
N THR A 219 6.81 -3.45 -13.38
CA THR A 219 7.65 -2.98 -14.50
C THR A 219 6.83 -2.68 -15.76
N GLN A 220 7.37 -1.85 -16.66
CA GLN A 220 6.84 -1.62 -18.01
C GLN A 220 7.53 -2.48 -19.07
N GLU A 221 8.60 -3.20 -18.72
CA GLU A 221 9.40 -3.97 -19.66
C GLU A 221 8.83 -5.38 -19.87
N GLN A 222 8.25 -5.62 -21.06
CA GLN A 222 7.69 -6.92 -21.41
C GLN A 222 8.73 -8.06 -21.44
N LYS A 223 9.97 -7.76 -21.85
CA LYS A 223 11.05 -8.75 -22.01
C LYS A 223 11.44 -9.42 -20.69
N ASN A 224 11.33 -8.69 -19.58
CA ASN A 224 11.69 -9.24 -18.28
C ASN A 224 10.71 -10.32 -17.81
N ARG A 225 9.51 -10.42 -18.41
CA ARG A 225 8.53 -11.47 -18.11
C ARG A 225 9.12 -12.88 -18.20
N HIS A 226 10.04 -13.14 -19.14
CA HIS A 226 10.68 -14.46 -19.29
C HIS A 226 11.76 -14.74 -18.23
N LEU A 227 12.58 -13.73 -17.90
CA LEU A 227 13.58 -13.84 -16.84
C LEU A 227 12.94 -14.16 -15.48
N TYR A 228 11.73 -13.64 -15.23
CA TYR A 228 11.04 -13.87 -13.97
C TYR A 228 10.21 -15.17 -13.94
N HIS A 229 9.88 -15.75 -15.09
CA HIS A 229 9.37 -17.13 -15.14
C HIS A 229 10.43 -18.08 -14.58
N GLU A 230 11.71 -17.88 -14.90
CA GLU A 230 12.79 -18.69 -14.33
C GLU A 230 12.95 -18.47 -12.82
N VAL A 231 12.80 -17.23 -12.31
CA VAL A 231 12.89 -16.96 -10.86
C VAL A 231 11.79 -17.67 -10.07
N ILE A 232 10.53 -17.61 -10.53
CA ILE A 232 9.39 -18.24 -9.83
C ILE A 232 9.45 -19.76 -9.90
N PHE A 233 9.87 -20.34 -11.03
CA PHE A 233 9.84 -21.79 -11.25
C PHE A 233 11.14 -22.52 -10.86
N ASN A 234 12.28 -21.84 -10.74
CA ASN A 234 13.54 -22.45 -10.26
C ASN A 234 13.74 -22.36 -8.73
N GLN A 235 12.89 -21.63 -8.01
CA GLN A 235 12.85 -21.68 -6.53
C GLN A 235 12.01 -22.86 -5.99
N ALA A 236 11.43 -23.69 -6.86
CA ALA A 236 10.61 -24.84 -6.51
C ALA A 236 11.36 -26.19 -6.54
N VAL A 237 12.70 -26.19 -6.52
CA VAL A 237 13.56 -27.39 -6.52
C VAL A 237 14.33 -27.52 -5.22
#